data_AF-A0A847M957-F1
#
_entry.id   AF-A0A847M957-F1
#
_cell.length_a   1.000
_cell.length_b   1.000
_cell.length_c   1.000
_cell.angle_alpha   90.00
_cell.angle_beta   90.00
_cell.angle_gamma   90.00
#
_symmetry.space_group_name_H-M   'P 1'
#
loop_
_entity.id
_entity.type
_entity.pdbx_description
1 polymer ?
#
loop_
_entity_poly.entity_id
_entity_poly.type
_entity_poly.pdbx_seq_one_letter_code
_entity_poly.pdbx_strand_id
1 'polypeptide(L)'
;NPPDREEWKLDEALEAIEQDRNLMITLQTAFNSMGGPSNQPTMYDPATRRKDLQVLQQLNLAPGDTRPAFWLLHYVNLHLPSLWNICDLGGETGPAWKQCPEIHTGAYVKGRDAGIIPQRSAEDMATAKRDSCAMIADTGRLKIRPHHLLCIMCFWGLHKDEPIAADNLWEPLVRMRDNPEIEVELVEGACMVCPPCYGYDPQRDICDTLCGLRDRLKDLNTLQKLGLAPGDVRTARELYDLIWERITDIRQICGNMNPTTLEWNDCAGTRDGRHGRARARGKFYE
;
A
#
# COMPACT_ATOMS: atom_id res chain seq x y z
N ASN A 1 27.11 -14.21 9.63
CA ASN A 1 26.85 -12.90 10.26
C ASN A 1 27.10 -11.84 9.21
N PRO A 2 26.11 -11.00 8.87
CA PRO A 2 26.32 -9.99 7.86
C PRO A 2 27.54 -9.12 8.22
N PRO A 3 28.34 -8.70 7.21
CA PRO A 3 29.40 -7.75 7.47
C PRO A 3 28.81 -6.50 8.13
N ASP A 4 29.59 -5.90 9.02
CA ASP A 4 29.28 -4.62 9.66
C ASP A 4 28.02 -4.62 10.56
N ARG A 5 27.51 -5.81 10.94
CA ARG A 5 26.36 -5.99 11.87
C ARG A 5 26.46 -5.13 13.12
N GLU A 6 27.63 -5.17 13.77
CA GLU A 6 27.92 -4.45 15.00
C GLU A 6 28.13 -2.95 14.74
N GLU A 7 28.91 -2.61 13.70
CA GLU A 7 29.21 -1.22 13.33
C GLU A 7 27.94 -0.42 13.04
N TRP A 8 27.00 -1.02 12.32
CA TRP A 8 25.72 -0.39 11.96
C TRP A 8 24.58 -0.73 12.90
N LYS A 9 24.83 -1.43 14.01
CA LYS A 9 23.81 -1.79 15.01
C LYS A 9 22.57 -2.41 14.37
N LEU A 10 22.77 -3.36 13.44
CA LEU A 10 21.68 -3.90 12.62
C LEU A 10 20.57 -4.56 13.46
N ASP A 11 20.91 -5.09 14.63
CA ASP A 11 19.93 -5.68 15.55
C ASP A 11 19.01 -4.60 16.16
N GLU A 12 19.57 -3.45 16.56
CA GLU A 12 18.78 -2.32 17.07
C GLU A 12 17.86 -1.75 15.98
N ALA A 13 18.36 -1.67 14.75
CA ALA A 13 17.56 -1.22 13.61
C ALA A 13 16.42 -2.19 13.27
N LEU A 14 16.68 -3.50 13.33
CA LEU A 14 15.67 -4.53 13.12
C LEU A 14 14.60 -4.48 14.21
N GLU A 15 14.99 -4.39 15.48
CA GLU A 15 14.07 -4.27 16.60
C GLU A 15 13.17 -3.02 16.45
N ALA A 16 13.73 -1.88 16.04
CA ALA A 16 12.95 -0.67 15.80
C ALA A 16 11.91 -0.84 14.67
N ILE A 17 12.26 -1.54 13.59
CA ILE A 17 11.35 -1.85 12.47
C ILE A 17 10.24 -2.81 12.91
N GLU A 18 10.57 -3.81 13.74
CA GLU A 18 9.61 -4.77 14.28
C GLU A 18 8.61 -4.11 15.25
N GLN A 19 9.04 -3.08 15.97
CA GLN A 19 8.17 -2.30 16.86
C GLN A 19 7.29 -1.30 16.11
N ASP A 20 7.79 -0.72 15.01
CA ASP A 20 7.06 0.23 14.19
C ASP A 20 7.29 -0.04 12.70
N ARG A 21 6.36 -0.80 12.08
CA ARG A 21 6.42 -1.05 10.63
C ARG A 21 6.32 0.22 9.77
N ASN A 22 5.82 1.32 10.36
CA ASN A 22 5.70 2.62 9.71
C ASN A 22 6.88 3.55 10.02
N LEU A 23 7.95 3.04 10.66
CA LEU A 23 9.21 3.75 10.85
C LEU A 23 9.74 4.26 9.51
N MET A 24 10.02 5.55 9.43
CA MET A 24 10.53 6.16 8.20
C MET A 24 12.03 5.88 8.07
N ILE A 25 12.42 5.23 6.97
CA ILE A 25 13.81 4.91 6.64
C ILE A 25 14.25 5.82 5.50
N THR A 26 15.36 6.54 5.71
CA THR A 26 16.02 7.35 4.69
C THR A 26 17.19 6.58 4.09
N LEU A 27 17.20 6.43 2.76
CA LEU A 27 18.27 5.73 2.05
C LEU A 27 19.52 6.60 1.94
N GLN A 28 20.63 6.15 2.52
CA GLN A 28 21.91 6.85 2.48
C GLN A 28 22.89 6.05 1.62
N THR A 29 23.71 6.75 0.83
CA THR A 29 24.78 6.12 0.04
C THR A 29 26.02 7.02 -0.01
N ALA A 30 27.10 6.49 -0.58
CA ALA A 30 28.32 7.27 -0.85
C ALA A 30 28.14 8.41 -1.87
N PHE A 31 27.01 8.45 -2.58
CA PHE A 31 26.69 9.47 -3.56
C PHE A 31 25.35 10.16 -3.23
N ASN A 32 25.19 11.40 -3.66
CA ASN A 32 23.91 12.11 -3.63
C ASN A 32 23.16 11.97 -4.97
N SER A 33 21.97 12.56 -5.07
CA SER A 33 21.14 12.54 -6.28
C SER A 33 21.75 13.24 -7.50
N MET A 34 22.80 14.06 -7.31
CA MET A 34 23.58 14.66 -8.40
C MET A 34 24.72 13.74 -8.89
N GLY A 35 24.89 12.56 -8.27
CA GLY A 35 26.05 11.69 -8.48
C GLY A 35 27.33 12.20 -7.83
N GLY A 36 27.25 13.29 -7.06
CA GLY A 36 28.38 13.84 -6.33
C GLY A 36 28.68 13.00 -5.09
N PRO A 37 29.95 12.92 -4.68
CA PRO A 37 30.32 12.27 -3.42
C PRO A 37 29.57 12.91 -2.24
N SER A 38 29.06 12.08 -1.32
CA SER A 38 28.65 12.55 0.01
C SER A 38 29.88 12.69 0.92
N ASN A 39 29.69 12.74 2.23
CA ASN A 39 30.76 12.62 3.23
C ASN A 39 31.37 11.21 3.33
N GLN A 40 30.83 10.21 2.60
CA GLN A 40 31.17 8.78 2.72
C GLN A 40 32.07 8.14 1.63
N PRO A 41 32.60 8.79 0.56
CA PRO A 41 33.39 8.10 -0.47
C PRO A 41 34.69 7.46 0.03
N THR A 42 35.19 7.91 1.17
CA THR A 42 36.38 7.35 1.84
C THR A 42 36.03 6.26 2.86
N MET A 43 34.74 6.13 3.23
CA MET A 43 34.25 5.13 4.18
C MET A 43 34.04 3.77 3.51
N TYR A 44 33.71 3.75 2.21
CA TYR A 44 33.34 2.52 1.50
C TYR A 44 34.24 2.22 0.29
N ASP A 45 34.53 0.94 0.10
CA ASP A 45 35.23 0.47 -1.09
C ASP A 45 34.38 0.62 -2.37
N PRO A 46 34.97 0.48 -3.58
CA PRO A 46 34.21 0.56 -4.83
C PRO A 46 33.07 -0.46 -4.95
N ALA A 47 33.21 -1.66 -4.37
CA ALA A 47 32.21 -2.71 -4.46
C ALA A 47 30.95 -2.36 -3.65
N THR A 48 31.09 -1.86 -2.43
CA THR A 48 29.99 -1.41 -1.58
C THR A 48 29.25 -0.23 -2.21
N ARG A 49 29.99 0.77 -2.70
CA ARG A 49 29.39 1.92 -3.41
C ARG A 49 28.58 1.51 -4.64
N ARG A 50 29.03 0.48 -5.37
CA ARG A 50 28.29 -0.09 -6.50
C ARG A 50 27.04 -0.83 -6.03
N LYS A 51 27.10 -1.61 -4.95
CA LYS A 51 25.95 -2.34 -4.40
C LYS A 51 24.80 -1.39 -4.07
N ASP A 52 25.09 -0.28 -3.38
CA ASP A 52 24.08 0.74 -3.03
C ASP A 52 23.35 1.25 -4.28
N LEU A 53 24.12 1.65 -5.30
CA LEU A 53 23.55 2.17 -6.54
C LEU A 53 22.75 1.11 -7.31
N GLN A 54 23.14 -0.17 -7.25
CA GLN A 54 22.39 -1.26 -7.89
C GLN A 54 21.08 -1.57 -7.17
N VAL A 55 21.08 -1.54 -5.84
CA VAL A 55 19.85 -1.65 -5.04
C VAL A 55 18.91 -0.50 -5.42
N LEU A 56 19.39 0.74 -5.38
CA LEU A 56 18.60 1.92 -5.74
C LEU A 56 18.06 1.86 -7.18
N GLN A 57 18.91 1.47 -8.13
CA GLN A 57 18.51 1.32 -9.54
C GLN A 57 17.40 0.29 -9.71
N GLN A 58 17.54 -0.90 -9.11
CA GLN A 58 16.55 -1.97 -9.24
C GLN A 58 15.23 -1.64 -8.54
N LEU A 59 15.29 -0.85 -7.47
CA LEU A 59 14.12 -0.33 -6.77
C LEU A 59 13.55 0.94 -7.43
N ASN A 60 14.21 1.55 -8.40
CA ASN A 60 13.81 2.86 -8.94
C ASN A 60 13.68 3.93 -7.83
N LEU A 61 14.68 3.99 -6.95
CA LEU A 61 14.80 4.96 -5.84
C LEU A 61 16.09 5.78 -6.00
N ALA A 62 16.18 6.90 -5.29
CA ALA A 62 17.33 7.78 -5.27
C ALA A 62 17.94 7.90 -3.86
N PRO A 63 19.23 8.28 -3.72
CA PRO A 63 19.80 8.63 -2.43
C PRO A 63 18.99 9.76 -1.78
N GLY A 64 18.70 9.63 -0.49
CA GLY A 64 17.86 10.55 0.27
C GLY A 64 16.36 10.23 0.25
N ASP A 65 15.91 9.30 -0.59
CA ASP A 65 14.51 8.85 -0.54
C ASP A 65 14.17 8.32 0.85
N THR A 66 13.01 8.73 1.35
CA THR A 66 12.50 8.36 2.67
C THR A 66 11.15 7.67 2.51
N ARG A 67 11.01 6.47 3.07
CA ARG A 67 9.82 5.61 2.94
C ARG A 67 9.56 4.83 4.23
N PRO A 68 8.31 4.43 4.53
CA PRO A 68 8.01 3.54 5.64
C PRO A 68 8.72 2.19 5.50
N ALA A 69 9.15 1.59 6.61
CA ALA A 69 9.86 0.32 6.63
C ALA A 69 9.05 -0.81 5.97
N PHE A 70 7.76 -0.91 6.26
CA PHE A 70 6.85 -1.86 5.61
C PHE A 70 6.86 -1.71 4.09
N TRP A 71 6.78 -0.47 3.61
CA TRP A 71 6.78 -0.20 2.17
C TRP A 71 8.10 -0.68 1.55
N LEU A 72 9.24 -0.30 2.12
CA LEU A 72 10.56 -0.65 1.59
C LEU A 72 10.81 -2.16 1.59
N LEU A 73 10.56 -2.83 2.71
CA LEU A 73 10.82 -4.26 2.83
C LEU A 73 9.88 -5.09 1.95
N HIS A 74 8.61 -4.71 1.84
CA HIS A 74 7.70 -5.34 0.89
C HIS A 74 8.17 -5.10 -0.55
N TYR A 75 8.62 -3.89 -0.88
CA TYR A 75 9.08 -3.54 -2.20
C TYR A 75 10.39 -4.27 -2.59
N VAL A 76 11.33 -4.41 -1.65
CA VAL A 76 12.53 -5.27 -1.79
C VAL A 76 12.11 -6.70 -2.10
N ASN A 77 11.15 -7.28 -1.37
CA ASN A 77 10.71 -8.65 -1.59
C ASN A 77 10.11 -8.87 -2.99
N LEU A 78 9.43 -7.86 -3.54
CA LEU A 78 8.84 -7.91 -4.88
C LEU A 78 9.86 -7.72 -6.00
N HIS A 79 10.80 -6.78 -5.83
CA HIS A 79 11.67 -6.32 -6.93
C HIS A 79 13.10 -6.85 -6.87
N LEU A 80 13.54 -7.36 -5.71
CA LEU A 80 14.85 -7.97 -5.51
C LEU A 80 14.70 -9.45 -5.12
N PRO A 81 14.26 -10.33 -6.04
CA PRO A 81 14.08 -11.74 -5.73
C PRO A 81 15.40 -12.48 -5.46
N SER A 82 16.53 -11.91 -5.85
CA SER A 82 17.87 -12.43 -5.62
C SER A 82 18.89 -11.30 -5.44
N LEU A 83 20.08 -11.67 -4.99
CA LEU A 83 21.24 -10.77 -4.87
C LEU A 83 22.14 -10.78 -6.12
N TRP A 84 21.66 -11.36 -7.23
CA TRP A 84 22.39 -11.40 -8.50
C TRP A 84 22.68 -9.99 -9.00
N ASN A 85 23.93 -9.76 -9.43
CA ASN A 85 24.37 -8.46 -9.88
C ASN A 85 24.11 -7.36 -8.84
N ILE A 86 24.18 -7.69 -7.55
CA ILE A 86 24.25 -6.76 -6.42
C ILE A 86 25.42 -7.23 -5.55
N CYS A 87 25.20 -8.28 -4.77
CA CYS A 87 26.22 -8.90 -3.93
C CYS A 87 26.92 -10.07 -4.62
N ASP A 88 26.23 -10.76 -5.56
CA ASP A 88 26.85 -11.73 -6.46
C ASP A 88 27.37 -11.03 -7.71
N LEU A 89 28.69 -10.99 -7.82
CA LEU A 89 29.40 -10.39 -8.95
C LEU A 89 29.70 -11.38 -10.09
N GLY A 90 29.37 -12.67 -9.94
CA GLY A 90 29.77 -13.72 -10.88
C GLY A 90 31.26 -14.06 -10.85
N GLY A 91 31.95 -13.75 -9.75
CA GLY A 91 33.39 -13.89 -9.55
C GLY A 91 34.05 -12.59 -9.06
N GLU A 92 35.17 -12.70 -8.35
CA GLU A 92 35.99 -11.55 -7.96
C GLU A 92 36.91 -11.14 -9.11
N THR A 93 36.76 -9.92 -9.63
CA THR A 93 37.56 -9.42 -10.75
C THR A 93 38.81 -8.65 -10.31
N GLY A 94 39.04 -8.55 -8.99
CA GLY A 94 40.24 -7.96 -8.40
C GLY A 94 40.07 -7.60 -6.92
N PRO A 95 41.13 -7.10 -6.24
CA PRO A 95 41.11 -6.85 -4.79
C PRO A 95 40.05 -5.85 -4.30
N ALA A 96 39.62 -4.93 -5.19
CA ALA A 96 38.59 -3.93 -4.91
C ALA A 96 37.16 -4.39 -5.24
N TRP A 97 37.01 -5.58 -5.83
CA TRP A 97 35.75 -6.13 -6.35
C TRP A 97 35.43 -7.47 -5.69
N LYS A 98 35.37 -7.46 -4.36
CA LYS A 98 35.06 -8.64 -3.56
C LYS A 98 33.56 -8.88 -3.47
N GLN A 99 33.17 -10.14 -3.47
CA GLN A 99 31.78 -10.52 -3.26
C GLN A 99 31.40 -10.41 -1.78
N CYS A 100 30.09 -10.33 -1.51
CA CYS A 100 29.61 -10.43 -0.13
C CYS A 100 29.89 -11.85 0.40
N PRO A 101 30.46 -12.01 1.61
CA PRO A 101 30.73 -13.34 2.17
C PRO A 101 29.46 -14.18 2.40
N GLU A 102 28.29 -13.54 2.50
CA GLU A 102 27.01 -14.18 2.79
C GLU A 102 26.21 -14.55 1.52
N ILE A 103 26.74 -14.29 0.32
CA ILE A 103 25.96 -14.43 -0.92
C ILE A 103 25.45 -15.85 -1.19
N HIS A 104 26.24 -16.87 -0.80
CA HIS A 104 25.92 -18.28 -1.04
C HIS A 104 25.42 -19.01 0.21
N THR A 105 25.22 -18.32 1.34
CA THR A 105 24.78 -18.94 2.60
C THR A 105 23.26 -19.13 2.67
N GLY A 106 22.53 -18.53 1.72
CA GLY A 106 21.06 -18.51 1.71
C GLY A 106 20.45 -17.55 2.74
N ALA A 107 21.27 -16.73 3.42
CA ALA A 107 20.80 -15.78 4.43
C ALA A 107 19.75 -14.81 3.89
N TYR A 108 19.94 -14.29 2.67
CA TYR A 108 18.99 -13.36 2.03
C TYR A 108 17.60 -13.97 1.85
N VAL A 109 17.54 -15.19 1.30
CA VAL A 109 16.27 -15.90 1.06
C VAL A 109 15.59 -16.20 2.38
N LYS A 110 16.34 -16.68 3.38
CA LYS A 110 15.80 -16.91 4.74
C LYS A 110 15.22 -15.64 5.36
N GLY A 111 15.91 -14.51 5.25
CA GLY A 111 15.44 -13.22 5.77
C GLY A 111 14.17 -12.74 5.07
N ARG A 112 14.10 -12.88 3.75
CA ARG A 112 12.88 -12.58 2.98
C ARG A 112 11.70 -13.45 3.43
N ASP A 113 11.92 -14.76 3.52
CA ASP A 113 10.87 -15.73 3.82
C ASP A 113 10.41 -15.66 5.29
N ALA A 114 11.26 -15.19 6.20
CA ALA A 114 10.91 -14.95 7.60
C ALA A 114 9.87 -13.83 7.79
N GLY A 115 9.75 -12.89 6.83
CA GLY A 115 8.74 -11.85 6.87
C GLY A 115 8.93 -10.87 8.02
N ILE A 116 9.99 -10.05 7.94
CA ILE A 116 10.42 -9.06 8.96
C ILE A 116 9.33 -8.03 9.35
N ILE A 117 8.23 -7.95 8.60
CA ILE A 117 7.23 -6.90 8.80
C ILE A 117 6.07 -7.45 9.62
N PRO A 118 5.81 -6.91 10.84
CA PRO A 118 4.65 -7.31 11.61
C PRO A 118 3.35 -6.99 10.83
N GLN A 119 2.54 -8.03 10.66
CA GLN A 119 1.17 -7.91 10.17
C GLN A 119 0.22 -7.87 11.36
N ARG A 120 -0.95 -7.26 11.17
CA ARG A 120 -2.01 -7.36 12.17
C ARG A 120 -2.41 -8.81 12.37
N SER A 121 -2.58 -9.22 13.62
CA SER A 121 -3.00 -10.59 13.90
C SER A 121 -4.41 -10.84 13.37
N ALA A 122 -4.70 -12.10 13.04
CA ALA A 122 -6.04 -12.48 12.62
C ALA A 122 -7.10 -12.20 13.70
N GLU A 123 -6.73 -12.33 14.97
CA GLU A 123 -7.59 -12.02 16.12
C GLU A 123 -7.92 -10.52 16.21
N ASP A 124 -6.91 -9.65 16.06
CA ASP A 124 -7.10 -8.19 16.07
C ASP A 124 -8.00 -7.74 14.91
N MET A 125 -7.80 -8.31 13.72
CA MET A 125 -8.64 -8.00 12.55
C MET A 125 -10.07 -8.49 12.75
N ALA A 126 -10.26 -9.69 13.31
CA ALA A 126 -11.58 -10.25 13.59
C ALA A 126 -12.34 -9.46 14.66
N THR A 127 -11.64 -9.01 15.71
CA THR A 127 -12.22 -8.11 16.72
C THR A 127 -12.61 -6.77 16.10
N ALA A 128 -11.70 -6.14 15.33
CA ALA A 128 -12.02 -4.90 14.63
C ALA A 128 -13.18 -5.06 13.64
N LYS A 129 -13.29 -6.22 12.96
CA LYS A 129 -14.42 -6.57 12.08
C LYS A 129 -15.73 -6.54 12.87
N ARG A 130 -15.82 -7.32 13.95
CA ARG A 130 -17.03 -7.39 14.78
C ARG A 130 -17.48 -6.01 15.27
N ASP A 131 -16.55 -5.23 15.82
CA ASP A 131 -16.87 -3.95 16.43
C ASP A 131 -17.29 -2.90 15.38
N SER A 132 -16.60 -2.88 14.23
CA SER A 132 -16.97 -1.98 13.13
C SER A 132 -18.27 -2.38 12.42
N CYS A 133 -18.57 -3.67 12.29
CA CYS A 133 -19.87 -4.16 11.80
C CYS A 133 -21.02 -3.68 12.69
N ALA A 134 -20.87 -3.79 14.02
CA ALA A 134 -21.88 -3.33 14.97
C ALA A 134 -22.11 -1.81 14.85
N MET A 135 -21.03 -1.03 14.74
CA MET A 135 -21.10 0.42 14.51
C MET A 135 -21.82 0.76 13.18
N ILE A 136 -21.50 0.08 12.09
CA ILE A 136 -22.14 0.30 10.77
C ILE A 136 -23.63 -0.04 10.81
N ALA A 137 -24.02 -1.06 11.58
CA ALA A 137 -25.42 -1.44 11.74
C ALA A 137 -26.23 -0.36 12.47
N ASP A 138 -25.67 0.23 13.54
CA ASP A 138 -26.37 1.16 14.43
C ASP A 138 -26.29 2.63 14.00
N THR A 139 -25.27 3.02 13.21
CA THR A 139 -25.09 4.43 12.85
C THR A 139 -26.22 4.97 11.97
N GLY A 140 -26.63 6.21 12.26
CA GLY A 140 -27.54 7.00 11.41
C GLY A 140 -26.85 7.62 10.18
N ARG A 141 -25.52 7.66 10.16
CA ARG A 141 -24.72 8.22 9.07
C ARG A 141 -23.47 7.38 8.81
N LEU A 142 -23.23 7.02 7.56
CA LEU A 142 -22.02 6.32 7.15
C LEU A 142 -20.89 7.32 6.91
N LYS A 143 -19.67 6.95 7.27
CA LYS A 143 -18.45 7.71 6.97
C LYS A 143 -17.60 6.89 6.01
N ILE A 144 -17.50 7.33 4.77
CA ILE A 144 -16.89 6.55 3.69
C ILE A 144 -15.92 7.42 2.89
N ARG A 145 -14.73 6.89 2.61
CA ARG A 145 -13.79 7.54 1.69
C ARG A 145 -14.39 7.57 0.29
N PRO A 146 -14.23 8.65 -0.49
CA PRO A 146 -14.80 8.75 -1.83
C PRO A 146 -14.48 7.54 -2.72
N HIS A 147 -13.23 7.08 -2.79
CA HIS A 147 -12.89 5.95 -3.65
C HIS A 147 -13.45 4.60 -3.13
N HIS A 148 -13.73 4.48 -1.83
CA HIS A 148 -14.36 3.26 -1.28
C HIS A 148 -15.79 3.08 -1.76
N LEU A 149 -16.51 4.14 -2.16
CA LEU A 149 -17.80 4.00 -2.85
C LEU A 149 -17.63 3.21 -4.16
N LEU A 150 -16.52 3.43 -4.87
CA LEU A 150 -16.17 2.70 -6.09
C LEU A 150 -15.71 1.27 -5.77
N CYS A 151 -14.99 1.05 -4.67
CA CYS A 151 -14.63 -0.30 -4.21
C CYS A 151 -15.89 -1.12 -3.87
N ILE A 152 -16.88 -0.51 -3.20
CA ILE A 152 -18.18 -1.14 -2.89
C ILE A 152 -18.93 -1.50 -4.17
N MET A 153 -18.97 -0.59 -5.16
CA MET A 153 -19.54 -0.87 -6.49
C MET A 153 -18.80 -2.03 -7.17
N CYS A 154 -17.48 -2.03 -7.11
CA CYS A 154 -16.67 -3.10 -7.70
C CYS A 154 -16.90 -4.45 -7.00
N PHE A 155 -17.09 -4.45 -5.68
CA PHE A 155 -17.46 -5.63 -4.90
C PHE A 155 -18.84 -6.15 -5.30
N TRP A 156 -19.84 -5.26 -5.46
CA TRP A 156 -21.17 -5.61 -5.96
C TRP A 156 -21.13 -6.38 -7.30
N GLY A 157 -20.24 -5.97 -8.21
CA GLY A 157 -20.02 -6.65 -9.50
C GLY A 157 -19.24 -7.97 -9.43
N LEU A 158 -18.76 -8.38 -8.27
CA LEU A 158 -18.22 -9.74 -8.07
C LEU A 158 -19.32 -10.78 -7.87
N HIS A 159 -20.57 -10.36 -7.63
CA HIS A 159 -21.68 -11.27 -7.27
C HIS A 159 -21.37 -12.10 -6.02
N LYS A 160 -20.55 -11.55 -5.12
CA LYS A 160 -20.31 -12.11 -3.80
C LYS A 160 -21.24 -11.39 -2.84
N ASP A 161 -22.36 -12.02 -2.52
CA ASP A 161 -23.37 -11.44 -1.63
C ASP A 161 -23.12 -11.89 -0.19
N GLU A 162 -21.88 -11.70 0.29
CA GLU A 162 -21.41 -12.17 1.59
C GLU A 162 -20.29 -11.26 2.17
N PRO A 163 -20.16 -11.17 3.50
CA PRO A 163 -19.06 -10.43 4.15
C PRO A 163 -17.67 -10.94 3.76
N ILE A 164 -16.70 -10.01 3.66
CA ILE A 164 -15.27 -10.35 3.59
C ILE A 164 -14.65 -10.14 4.98
N ALA A 165 -13.75 -11.05 5.39
CA ALA A 165 -13.05 -10.93 6.68
C ALA A 165 -12.08 -9.74 6.73
N ALA A 166 -11.43 -9.40 5.61
CA ALA A 166 -10.34 -8.43 5.50
C ALA A 166 -10.77 -6.99 5.16
N ASP A 167 -12.07 -6.69 5.05
CA ASP A 167 -12.61 -5.34 4.86
C ASP A 167 -14.08 -5.27 5.29
N ASN A 168 -14.68 -4.07 5.32
CA ASN A 168 -16.13 -3.90 5.42
C ASN A 168 -16.74 -3.36 4.12
N LEU A 169 -16.44 -3.92 2.94
CA LEU A 169 -17.13 -3.46 1.73
C LEU A 169 -18.61 -3.89 1.72
N TRP A 170 -18.91 -5.05 2.30
CA TRP A 170 -20.25 -5.62 2.33
C TRP A 170 -21.23 -4.86 3.23
N GLU A 171 -20.81 -4.46 4.43
CA GLU A 171 -21.72 -3.93 5.43
C GLU A 171 -22.30 -2.57 5.05
N PRO A 172 -21.50 -1.56 4.63
CA PRO A 172 -22.02 -0.32 4.07
C PRO A 172 -22.86 -0.57 2.81
N LEU A 173 -22.51 -1.54 1.95
CA LEU A 173 -23.32 -1.89 0.78
C LEU A 173 -24.73 -2.27 1.20
N VAL A 174 -24.87 -3.20 2.14
CA VAL A 174 -26.17 -3.66 2.65
C VAL A 174 -26.93 -2.49 3.28
N ARG A 175 -26.27 -1.66 4.10
CA ARG A 175 -26.91 -0.49 4.73
C ARG A 175 -27.45 0.49 3.70
N MET A 176 -26.68 0.80 2.66
CA MET A 176 -27.06 1.70 1.58
C MET A 176 -28.13 1.10 0.66
N ARG A 177 -28.13 -0.23 0.47
CA ARG A 177 -29.19 -0.93 -0.28
C ARG A 177 -30.51 -0.86 0.46
N ASP A 178 -30.50 -1.26 1.72
CA ASP A 178 -31.72 -1.42 2.51
C ASP A 178 -32.29 -0.05 2.94
N ASN A 179 -31.45 0.98 3.01
CA ASN A 179 -31.86 2.37 3.19
C ASN A 179 -31.08 3.30 2.24
N PRO A 180 -31.56 3.51 1.00
CA PRO A 180 -30.89 4.39 0.03
C PRO A 180 -30.85 5.88 0.44
N GLU A 181 -31.68 6.27 1.40
CA GLU A 181 -31.73 7.63 1.95
C GLU A 181 -30.78 7.82 3.14
N ILE A 182 -30.03 6.79 3.55
CA ILE A 182 -29.01 6.94 4.59
C ILE A 182 -27.97 7.97 4.15
N GLU A 183 -27.63 8.88 5.07
CA GLU A 183 -26.59 9.86 4.83
C GLU A 183 -25.21 9.21 4.81
N VAL A 184 -24.37 9.68 3.87
CA VAL A 184 -22.97 9.30 3.75
C VAL A 184 -22.13 10.57 3.75
N GLU A 185 -21.25 10.69 4.74
CA GLU A 185 -20.22 11.72 4.82
C GLU A 185 -18.95 11.26 4.10
N LEU A 186 -18.48 12.07 3.15
CA LEU A 186 -17.26 11.82 2.38
C LEU A 186 -16.03 12.24 3.19
N VAL A 187 -15.34 11.27 3.77
CA VAL A 187 -14.23 11.55 4.70
C VAL A 187 -12.85 11.47 4.05
N GLU A 188 -11.93 12.31 4.52
CA GLU A 188 -10.49 12.15 4.30
C GLU A 188 -9.88 11.42 5.49
N GLY A 189 -9.34 10.22 5.27
CA GLY A 189 -8.74 9.43 6.36
C GLY A 189 -9.06 7.97 6.21
N ALA A 190 -8.91 7.18 7.26
CA ALA A 190 -9.58 5.90 7.32
C ALA A 190 -11.10 6.10 7.44
N CYS A 191 -11.87 5.11 7.04
CA CYS A 191 -13.33 5.16 7.11
C CYS A 191 -13.89 3.81 7.57
N MET A 192 -15.20 3.67 7.59
CA MET A 192 -15.88 2.47 8.10
C MET A 192 -15.51 1.15 7.38
N VAL A 193 -14.87 1.21 6.19
CA VAL A 193 -14.37 0.04 5.44
C VAL A 193 -13.04 -0.50 5.99
N CYS A 194 -12.21 0.37 6.56
CA CYS A 194 -10.82 0.10 6.93
C CYS A 194 -10.58 -0.81 8.15
N PRO A 195 -11.40 -0.81 9.23
CA PRO A 195 -11.01 -1.40 10.50
C PRO A 195 -10.49 -2.84 10.48
N PRO A 196 -11.03 -3.78 9.68
CA PRO A 196 -10.53 -5.16 9.63
C PRO A 196 -9.42 -5.39 8.59
N CYS A 197 -8.96 -4.34 7.89
CA CYS A 197 -7.90 -4.46 6.88
C CYS A 197 -6.52 -4.66 7.50
N TYR A 198 -5.73 -5.57 6.93
CA TYR A 198 -4.36 -5.86 7.36
C TYR A 198 -3.41 -4.65 7.25
N GLY A 199 -3.69 -3.73 6.33
CA GLY A 199 -2.91 -2.50 6.14
C GLY A 199 -3.59 -1.24 6.66
N TYR A 200 -4.55 -1.37 7.57
CA TYR A 200 -5.00 -0.25 8.39
C TYR A 200 -4.17 -0.21 9.68
N ASP A 201 -3.53 0.92 9.96
CA ASP A 201 -2.86 1.21 11.22
C ASP A 201 -3.83 1.99 12.13
N PRO A 202 -4.41 1.34 13.16
CA PRO A 202 -5.38 1.99 14.05
C PRO A 202 -4.76 3.02 14.99
N GLN A 203 -3.44 2.99 15.23
CA GLN A 203 -2.78 3.97 16.11
C GLN A 203 -2.60 5.32 15.40
N ARG A 204 -2.27 5.27 14.11
CA ARG A 204 -2.04 6.47 13.28
C ARG A 204 -3.25 6.88 12.43
N ASP A 205 -4.28 6.03 12.38
CA ASP A 205 -5.47 6.18 11.53
C ASP A 205 -5.14 6.32 10.03
N ILE A 206 -4.19 5.51 9.56
CA ILE A 206 -3.71 5.53 8.17
C ILE A 206 -3.86 4.17 7.49
N CYS A 207 -3.94 4.20 6.16
CA CYS A 207 -3.74 3.03 5.32
C CYS A 207 -2.24 2.97 4.96
N ASP A 208 -1.53 1.99 5.49
CA ASP A 208 -0.09 1.80 5.26
C ASP A 208 0.20 0.74 4.19
N THR A 209 -0.84 0.17 3.56
CA THR A 209 -0.65 -0.60 2.32
C THR A 209 0.10 0.23 1.28
N LEU A 210 0.72 -0.45 0.30
CA LEU A 210 1.54 0.12 -0.77
C LEU A 210 0.82 1.11 -1.71
N CYS A 211 -0.37 1.58 -1.34
CA CYS A 211 -1.18 2.49 -2.10
C CYS A 211 -1.65 3.73 -1.33
N GLY A 212 -0.99 4.09 -0.23
CA GLY A 212 -1.30 5.30 0.54
C GLY A 212 -1.54 6.54 -0.33
N LEU A 213 -0.52 7.05 -1.03
CA LEU A 213 -0.66 8.27 -1.86
C LEU A 213 -1.61 8.09 -3.04
N ARG A 214 -1.54 6.95 -3.73
CA ARG A 214 -2.44 6.63 -4.84
C ARG A 214 -3.90 6.66 -4.41
N ASP A 215 -4.24 6.12 -3.25
CA ASP A 215 -5.61 6.10 -2.78
C ASP A 215 -6.08 7.49 -2.33
N ARG A 216 -5.18 8.37 -1.87
CA ARG A 216 -5.49 9.80 -1.68
C ARG A 216 -5.82 10.47 -3.00
N LEU A 217 -5.05 10.20 -4.05
CA LEU A 217 -5.35 10.72 -5.38
C LEU A 217 -6.68 10.17 -5.92
N LYS A 218 -6.98 8.88 -5.71
CA LYS A 218 -8.29 8.30 -6.09
C LYS A 218 -9.46 8.99 -5.39
N ASP A 219 -9.31 9.31 -4.10
CA ASP A 219 -10.34 10.06 -3.37
C ASP A 219 -10.59 11.42 -4.01
N LEU A 220 -9.52 12.19 -4.22
CA LEU A 220 -9.61 13.52 -4.81
C LEU A 220 -10.14 13.50 -6.25
N ASN A 221 -9.73 12.52 -7.06
CA ASN A 221 -10.23 12.36 -8.42
C ASN A 221 -11.72 11.96 -8.44
N THR A 222 -12.15 11.14 -7.47
CA THR A 222 -13.57 10.80 -7.31
C THR A 222 -14.37 12.04 -6.95
N LEU A 223 -13.94 12.79 -5.93
CA LEU A 223 -14.57 14.05 -5.54
C LEU A 223 -14.66 15.04 -6.71
N GLN A 224 -13.55 15.24 -7.43
CA GLN A 224 -13.50 16.09 -8.62
C GLN A 224 -14.53 15.66 -9.68
N LYS A 225 -14.60 14.36 -10.00
CA LYS A 225 -15.55 13.84 -11.00
C LYS A 225 -17.01 13.97 -10.56
N LEU A 226 -17.28 13.81 -9.28
CA LEU A 226 -18.62 13.95 -8.72
C LEU A 226 -18.99 15.42 -8.46
N GLY A 227 -18.04 16.36 -8.53
CA GLY A 227 -18.27 17.77 -8.20
C GLY A 227 -18.56 17.99 -6.71
N LEU A 228 -17.89 17.22 -5.86
CA LEU A 228 -18.06 17.21 -4.40
C LEU A 228 -16.74 17.59 -3.71
N ALA A 229 -16.79 17.87 -2.42
CA ALA A 229 -15.65 18.18 -1.57
C ALA A 229 -15.55 17.22 -0.35
N PRO A 230 -14.38 17.13 0.30
CA PRO A 230 -14.29 16.48 1.61
C PRO A 230 -15.31 17.06 2.60
N GLY A 231 -15.96 16.20 3.38
CA GLY A 231 -16.98 16.55 4.35
C GLY A 231 -18.39 16.74 3.77
N ASP A 232 -18.56 16.70 2.44
CA ASP A 232 -19.90 16.69 1.85
C ASP A 232 -20.71 15.50 2.39
N VAL A 233 -21.98 15.77 2.71
CA VAL A 233 -22.96 14.76 3.12
C VAL A 233 -24.03 14.68 2.04
N ARG A 234 -24.29 13.47 1.55
CA ARG A 234 -25.32 13.16 0.54
C ARG A 234 -25.98 11.84 0.90
N THR A 235 -27.15 11.55 0.34
CA THR A 235 -27.74 10.21 0.50
C THR A 235 -26.96 9.19 -0.32
N ALA A 236 -27.03 7.92 0.07
CA ALA A 236 -26.43 6.85 -0.71
C ALA A 236 -26.95 6.82 -2.16
N ARG A 237 -28.26 7.05 -2.35
CA ARG A 237 -28.90 7.18 -3.66
C ARG A 237 -28.24 8.27 -4.50
N GLU A 238 -28.14 9.48 -3.98
CA GLU A 238 -27.54 10.62 -4.70
C GLU A 238 -26.10 10.32 -5.12
N LEU A 239 -25.30 9.76 -4.22
CA LEU A 239 -23.90 9.43 -4.51
C LEU A 239 -23.78 8.39 -5.62
N TYR A 240 -24.57 7.33 -5.58
CA TYR A 240 -24.49 6.28 -6.58
C TYR A 240 -25.15 6.66 -7.90
N ASP A 241 -26.15 7.53 -7.90
CA ASP A 241 -26.67 8.16 -9.11
C ASP A 241 -25.56 8.99 -9.80
N LEU A 242 -24.85 9.83 -9.05
CA LEU A 242 -23.71 10.61 -9.56
C LEU A 242 -22.56 9.71 -10.06
N ILE A 243 -22.21 8.65 -9.33
CA ILE A 243 -21.18 7.69 -9.75
C ILE A 243 -21.59 7.02 -11.06
N TRP A 244 -22.84 6.56 -11.18
CA TRP A 244 -23.33 5.90 -12.39
C TRP A 244 -23.32 6.84 -13.60
N GLU A 245 -23.70 8.10 -13.41
CA GLU A 245 -23.73 9.13 -14.44
C GLU A 245 -22.30 9.52 -14.89
N ARG A 246 -21.41 9.81 -13.94
CA ARG A 246 -20.15 10.53 -14.24
C ARG A 246 -18.92 9.63 -14.31
N ILE A 247 -18.96 8.43 -13.74
CA ILE A 247 -17.85 7.47 -13.72
C ILE A 247 -18.28 6.21 -14.49
N THR A 248 -18.17 6.28 -15.82
CA THR A 248 -18.54 5.17 -16.72
C THR A 248 -17.47 4.09 -16.81
N ASP A 249 -16.22 4.43 -16.50
CA ASP A 249 -15.07 3.55 -16.52
C ASP A 249 -14.19 3.78 -15.28
N ILE A 250 -14.01 2.72 -14.50
CA ILE A 250 -13.22 2.77 -13.27
C ILE A 250 -11.75 3.16 -13.51
N ARG A 251 -11.23 2.96 -14.72
CA ARG A 251 -9.85 3.34 -15.09
C ARG A 251 -9.62 4.85 -15.03
N GLN A 252 -10.68 5.67 -15.10
CA GLN A 252 -10.58 7.12 -14.94
C GLN A 252 -10.13 7.54 -13.53
N ILE A 253 -10.34 6.67 -12.54
CA ILE A 253 -10.00 6.92 -11.13
C ILE A 253 -8.90 5.96 -10.67
N CYS A 254 -9.11 4.67 -10.89
CA CYS A 254 -8.30 3.60 -10.32
C CYS A 254 -7.21 3.06 -11.25
N GLY A 255 -7.18 3.54 -12.50
CA GLY A 255 -6.12 3.25 -13.45
C GLY A 255 -5.07 4.35 -13.44
N ASN A 256 -3.83 3.97 -13.71
CA ASN A 256 -2.73 4.88 -13.98
C ASN A 256 -2.19 4.60 -15.39
N MET A 257 -2.08 5.67 -16.18
CA MET A 257 -1.59 5.61 -17.56
C MET A 257 -0.07 5.47 -17.65
N ASN A 258 0.67 5.66 -16.54
CA ASN A 258 2.12 5.52 -16.50
C ASN A 258 2.61 4.95 -15.15
N PRO A 259 2.34 3.67 -14.85
CA PRO A 259 2.80 3.07 -13.61
C PRO A 259 4.31 2.75 -13.71
N THR A 260 5.15 3.65 -13.20
CA THR A 260 6.61 3.47 -13.13
C THR A 260 7.10 2.99 -11.76
N THR A 261 6.28 3.10 -10.72
CA THR A 261 6.58 2.61 -9.37
C THR A 261 5.35 1.95 -8.74
N LEU A 262 5.58 1.02 -7.81
CA LEU A 262 4.52 0.24 -7.16
C LEU A 262 3.45 1.12 -6.48
N GLU A 263 3.88 2.23 -5.90
CA GLU A 263 3.01 3.23 -5.28
C GLU A 263 1.91 3.71 -6.22
N TRP A 264 2.20 3.80 -7.52
CA TRP A 264 1.28 4.29 -8.55
C TRP A 264 0.70 3.19 -9.44
N ASN A 265 0.78 1.91 -9.06
CA ASN A 265 0.22 0.81 -9.85
C ASN A 265 -1.31 0.94 -10.03
N ASP A 266 -1.87 0.24 -11.01
CA ASP A 266 -3.31 0.12 -11.14
C ASP A 266 -3.94 -0.63 -9.95
N CYS A 267 -5.20 -0.33 -9.65
CA CYS A 267 -6.01 -1.24 -8.84
C CYS A 267 -6.35 -2.52 -9.63
N ALA A 268 -6.39 -3.68 -8.97
CA ALA A 268 -6.79 -4.94 -9.62
C ALA A 268 -8.16 -4.87 -10.33
N GLY A 269 -9.10 -4.09 -9.79
CA GLY A 269 -10.44 -3.92 -10.37
C GLY A 269 -10.48 -3.28 -11.75
N THR A 270 -9.37 -2.70 -12.23
CA THR A 270 -9.28 -2.15 -13.60
C THR A 270 -9.10 -3.24 -14.67
N ARG A 271 -8.73 -4.47 -14.27
CA ARG A 271 -8.32 -5.54 -15.21
C ARG A 271 -9.27 -6.73 -15.25
N ASP A 272 -10.12 -6.92 -14.25
CA ASP A 272 -10.96 -8.13 -14.12
C ASP A 272 -12.44 -7.92 -14.44
N GLY A 273 -12.80 -6.73 -14.92
CA GLY A 273 -14.15 -6.39 -15.37
C GLY A 273 -15.21 -6.25 -14.27
N ARG A 274 -14.84 -6.30 -12.97
CA ARG A 274 -15.82 -6.23 -11.87
C ARG A 274 -16.66 -4.95 -11.88
N HIS A 275 -16.08 -3.82 -12.27
CA HIS A 275 -16.84 -2.58 -12.44
C HIS A 275 -17.88 -2.67 -13.57
N GLY A 276 -17.51 -3.27 -14.71
CA GLY A 276 -18.45 -3.48 -15.82
C GLY A 276 -19.61 -4.41 -15.44
N ARG A 277 -19.31 -5.48 -14.69
CA ARG A 277 -20.35 -6.37 -14.14
C ARG A 277 -21.26 -5.65 -13.14
N ALA A 278 -20.72 -4.78 -12.29
CA ALA A 278 -21.53 -3.98 -11.37
C ALA A 278 -22.54 -3.10 -12.13
N ARG A 279 -22.09 -2.44 -13.21
CA ARG A 279 -22.99 -1.65 -14.07
C ARG A 279 -24.06 -2.50 -14.74
N ALA A 280 -23.69 -3.69 -15.22
CA ALA A 280 -24.64 -4.63 -15.82
C ALA A 280 -25.65 -5.21 -14.81
N ARG A 281 -25.23 -5.38 -13.55
CA ARG A 281 -26.07 -5.83 -12.44
C ARG A 281 -27.11 -4.77 -12.01
N GLY A 282 -26.86 -3.50 -12.31
CA GLY A 282 -27.68 -2.38 -11.86
C GLY A 282 -27.24 -1.83 -10.52
N LYS A 283 -27.83 -0.70 -10.12
CA LYS A 283 -27.58 -0.13 -8.79
C LYS A 283 -28.14 -1.07 -7.74
N PHE A 284 -27.45 -1.22 -6.62
CA PHE A 284 -27.84 -2.22 -5.62
C PHE A 284 -29.15 -1.89 -4.90
N TYR A 285 -29.69 -0.67 -5.04
CA TYR A 285 -30.97 -0.21 -4.47
C TYR A 285 -32.14 -0.14 -5.47
N GLU A 286 -31.93 -0.58 -6.71
CA GLU A 286 -32.99 -0.76 -7.73
C GLU A 286 -33.41 -2.23 -7.79
#